data_AF-A0A3L7XP82-F1
#
_entry.id   AF-A0A3L7XP82-F1
#
_cell.length_a   1.000
_cell.length_b   1.000
_cell.length_c   1.000
_cell.angle_alpha   90.00
_cell.angle_beta   90.00
_cell.angle_gamma   90.00
#
_symmetry.space_group_name_H-M   'P 1'
#
loop_
_entity.id
_entity.type
_entity.pdbx_description
1 polymer ?
#
loop_
_entity_poly.entity_id
_entity_poly.type
_entity_poly.pdbx_seq_one_letter_code
_entity_poly.pdbx_strand_id
1 'polypeptide(L)'
;MATPVKNFFKRGHFFVFVGLLLLASADTLRAEEHSLNQTVPPDATALYLPLILGIPVRDCPLTSDRAYELIPVDGPPADHPDDLHGDLNLALRGHTPVSATLGLIDINGPTDGDAPQLAGLFGDDRTPAFTSAHRVYGWDWSCGTDGCASPELTPQEVSLLGMAVNLTETVSFPSREAEIYGGGFKVLVLYAEEQRITLGYTRHDSVAPGYAVHLASICVDPNLLALYRQANTGGRGNLPGLHNGDVLGTARSPEVLVAVRDRGEFMDPRSRKDWWRGR
;
A
#
# COMPACT_ATOMS: atom_id res chain seq x y z
N MET A 1 15.62 45.91 -76.07
CA MET A 1 15.09 46.69 -77.21
C MET A 1 14.61 45.70 -78.26
N ALA A 2 13.38 45.85 -78.73
CA ALA A 2 12.72 45.14 -79.85
C ALA A 2 12.29 43.66 -79.67
N THR A 3 10.96 43.53 -79.53
CA THR A 3 10.01 42.41 -79.73
C THR A 3 10.19 41.62 -81.04
N PRO A 4 9.62 40.39 -81.16
CA PRO A 4 8.32 40.27 -81.82
C PRO A 4 7.36 39.16 -81.31
N VAL A 5 6.11 39.33 -81.74
CA VAL A 5 4.90 38.54 -81.50
C VAL A 5 4.71 37.49 -82.61
N LYS A 6 4.18 36.28 -82.30
CA LYS A 6 2.94 35.70 -82.86
C LYS A 6 2.81 34.17 -82.72
N ASN A 7 1.60 33.79 -82.31
CA ASN A 7 1.03 32.46 -82.13
C ASN A 7 1.03 31.59 -83.39
N PHE A 8 1.10 30.26 -83.21
CA PHE A 8 0.40 29.29 -84.06
C PHE A 8 -0.02 28.02 -83.28
N PHE A 9 -1.25 27.60 -83.55
CA PHE A 9 -2.03 26.41 -83.12
C PHE A 9 -1.24 25.07 -83.05
N LYS A 10 -1.50 24.17 -82.07
CA LYS A 10 -2.52 23.08 -82.08
C LYS A 10 -2.23 21.95 -81.04
N ARG A 11 -3.30 21.59 -80.31
CA ARG A 11 -3.69 20.32 -79.63
C ARG A 11 -2.75 19.09 -79.68
N GLY A 12 -2.65 18.42 -78.53
CA GLY A 12 -2.50 16.95 -78.46
C GLY A 12 -2.04 16.45 -77.09
N HIS A 13 -2.91 15.76 -76.35
CA HIS A 13 -2.62 15.17 -75.04
C HIS A 13 -1.61 14.02 -75.13
N PHE A 14 -0.68 13.90 -74.18
CA PHE A 14 -0.63 12.76 -73.25
C PHE A 14 0.44 12.96 -72.17
N PHE A 15 0.03 12.66 -70.93
CA PHE A 15 0.81 12.59 -69.71
C PHE A 15 1.96 11.57 -69.80
N VAL A 16 3.11 11.86 -69.19
CA VAL A 16 3.70 11.06 -68.09
C VAL A 16 4.59 11.98 -67.24
N PHE A 17 4.12 12.29 -66.03
CA PHE A 17 4.94 12.80 -64.92
C PHE A 17 5.54 11.58 -64.22
N VAL A 18 6.87 11.41 -64.24
CA VAL A 18 7.55 10.51 -63.29
C VAL A 18 7.99 11.37 -62.12
N GLY A 19 7.16 11.36 -61.07
CA GLY A 19 7.47 11.97 -59.78
C GLY A 19 8.51 11.13 -59.05
N LEU A 20 9.59 11.79 -58.65
CA LEU A 20 10.58 11.27 -57.72
C LEU A 20 9.95 11.27 -56.32
N LEU A 21 9.50 10.12 -55.82
CA LEU A 21 9.06 9.96 -54.44
C LEU A 21 10.29 9.92 -53.53
N LEU A 22 10.58 11.03 -52.85
CA LEU A 22 11.42 11.04 -51.65
C LEU A 22 10.52 10.61 -50.49
N LEU A 23 10.66 9.35 -50.06
CA LEU A 23 10.14 8.88 -48.78
C LEU A 23 10.97 9.54 -47.67
N ALA A 24 10.54 10.73 -47.23
CA ALA A 24 10.94 11.23 -45.92
C ALA A 24 10.15 10.41 -44.89
N SER A 25 10.81 9.44 -44.27
CA SER A 25 10.32 8.84 -43.03
C SER A 25 10.19 9.97 -42.00
N ALA A 26 8.95 10.37 -41.73
CA ALA A 26 8.64 11.13 -40.54
C ALA A 26 8.80 10.16 -39.36
N ASP A 27 10.02 10.08 -38.83
CA ASP A 27 10.24 9.55 -37.50
C ASP A 27 9.51 10.49 -36.54
N THR A 28 8.27 10.14 -36.20
CA THR A 28 7.59 10.68 -35.04
C THR A 28 8.44 10.33 -33.83
N LEU A 29 9.31 11.26 -33.43
CA LEU A 29 9.88 11.34 -32.10
C LEU A 29 8.71 11.42 -31.12
N ARG A 30 8.22 10.26 -30.68
CA ARG A 30 7.46 10.18 -29.44
C ARG A 30 8.45 10.57 -28.35
N ALA A 31 8.21 11.72 -27.73
CA ALA A 31 8.74 11.98 -26.41
C ALA A 31 8.28 10.82 -25.51
N GLU A 32 9.23 10.09 -24.91
CA GLU A 32 8.94 9.28 -23.73
C GLU A 32 8.36 10.25 -22.71
N GLU A 33 7.04 10.16 -22.50
CA GLU A 33 6.42 10.76 -21.33
C GLU A 33 7.13 10.15 -20.13
N HIS A 34 7.67 11.00 -19.26
CA HIS A 34 8.40 10.62 -18.06
C HIS A 34 7.45 9.79 -17.20
N SER A 35 7.49 8.46 -17.36
CA SER A 35 6.69 7.53 -16.57
C SER A 35 7.11 7.76 -15.13
N LEU A 36 6.25 8.44 -14.37
CA LEU A 36 6.31 8.38 -12.93
C LEU A 36 6.35 6.89 -12.59
N ASN A 37 7.30 6.48 -11.76
CA ASN A 37 7.47 5.09 -11.36
C ASN A 37 6.08 4.56 -10.95
N GLN A 38 5.51 3.63 -11.71
CA GLN A 38 4.13 3.15 -11.55
C GLN A 38 4.18 1.63 -11.37
N THR A 39 3.21 1.10 -10.61
CA THR A 39 3.02 -0.36 -10.60
C THR A 39 2.46 -0.78 -11.95
N VAL A 40 3.01 -1.84 -12.53
CA VAL A 40 2.47 -2.45 -13.74
C VAL A 40 1.54 -3.58 -13.32
N PRO A 41 0.20 -3.44 -13.41
CA PRO A 41 -0.70 -4.54 -13.12
C PRO A 41 -0.48 -5.68 -14.12
N PRO A 42 -0.63 -6.94 -13.72
CA PRO A 42 -0.57 -8.05 -14.66
C PRO A 42 -1.70 -7.93 -15.70
N ASP A 43 -1.35 -8.05 -16.99
CA ASP A 43 -2.32 -8.07 -18.09
C ASP A 43 -3.25 -9.29 -17.95
N ALA A 44 -4.56 -9.09 -17.96
CA ALA A 44 -5.57 -10.15 -17.77
C ALA A 44 -5.54 -11.24 -18.87
N THR A 45 -4.81 -11.04 -19.97
CA THR A 45 -4.70 -11.95 -21.12
C THR A 45 -3.29 -12.50 -21.34
N ALA A 46 -2.30 -12.13 -20.51
CA ALA A 46 -0.94 -12.59 -20.69
C ALA A 46 -0.69 -13.90 -19.91
N LEU A 47 -0.54 -15.02 -20.63
CA LEU A 47 0.04 -16.26 -20.11
C LEU A 47 1.55 -16.05 -19.92
N TYR A 48 1.96 -15.71 -18.72
CA TYR A 48 3.37 -15.70 -18.34
C TYR A 48 3.78 -17.10 -17.85
N LEU A 49 4.80 -17.69 -18.50
CA LEU A 49 5.60 -18.73 -17.85
C LEU A 49 6.29 -18.07 -16.64
N PRO A 50 6.22 -18.65 -15.43
CA PRO A 50 6.92 -18.08 -14.29
C PRO A 50 8.42 -18.12 -14.56
N LEU A 51 9.02 -16.96 -14.78
CA LEU A 51 10.44 -16.82 -14.56
C LEU A 51 10.64 -16.93 -13.05
N ILE A 52 11.07 -18.10 -12.56
CA ILE A 52 11.45 -18.30 -11.15
C ILE A 52 12.79 -17.61 -10.93
N LEU A 53 12.80 -16.27 -10.92
CA LEU A 53 13.76 -15.51 -10.14
C LEU A 53 13.20 -15.53 -8.72
N GLY A 54 13.71 -16.42 -7.87
CA GLY A 54 13.25 -16.51 -6.49
C GLY A 54 13.46 -15.17 -5.78
N ILE A 55 12.37 -14.42 -5.57
CA ILE A 55 12.40 -13.29 -4.65
C ILE A 55 12.85 -13.87 -3.30
N PRO A 56 13.93 -13.39 -2.70
CA PRO A 56 14.39 -13.92 -1.42
C PRO A 56 13.30 -13.67 -0.38
N VAL A 57 12.65 -14.75 0.02
CA VAL A 57 11.70 -14.80 1.13
C VAL A 57 12.40 -15.51 2.27
N ARG A 58 12.38 -14.92 3.46
CA ARG A 58 12.93 -15.57 4.66
C ARG A 58 11.86 -16.24 5.50
N ASP A 59 12.28 -17.32 6.17
CA ASP A 59 11.52 -17.90 7.27
C ASP A 59 11.54 -16.94 8.47
N CYS A 60 10.44 -16.91 9.21
CA CYS A 60 10.31 -16.03 10.35
C CYS A 60 11.09 -16.56 11.57
N PRO A 61 11.69 -15.66 12.38
CA PRO A 61 12.40 -16.07 13.59
C PRO A 61 11.48 -16.83 14.55
N LEU A 62 12.00 -17.91 15.15
CA LEU A 62 11.26 -18.72 16.12
C LEU A 62 11.44 -18.24 17.57
N THR A 63 12.44 -17.40 17.81
CA THR A 63 12.79 -16.90 19.14
C THR A 63 13.08 -15.40 19.10
N SER A 64 12.80 -14.71 20.21
CA SER A 64 13.14 -13.31 20.41
C SER A 64 13.50 -13.06 21.87
N ASP A 65 14.33 -12.05 22.11
CA ASP A 65 14.66 -11.55 23.44
C ASP A 65 13.83 -10.30 23.81
N ARG A 66 12.90 -9.89 22.93
CA ARG A 66 12.02 -8.73 23.17
C ARG A 66 10.91 -9.07 24.16
N ALA A 67 10.52 -8.09 24.96
CA ALA A 67 9.41 -8.18 25.88
C ALA A 67 8.33 -7.18 25.47
N TYR A 68 7.08 -7.56 25.71
CA TYR A 68 5.89 -6.77 25.39
C TYR A 68 4.92 -6.84 26.57
N GLU A 69 4.07 -5.83 26.69
CA GLU A 69 3.13 -5.70 27.79
C GLU A 69 1.70 -5.70 27.30
N LEU A 70 0.79 -6.25 28.10
CA LEU A 70 -0.64 -6.15 27.88
C LEU A 70 -1.16 -4.86 28.49
N ILE A 71 -2.06 -4.19 27.78
CA ILE A 71 -2.83 -3.06 28.27
C ILE A 71 -4.33 -3.36 28.21
N PRO A 72 -5.15 -2.75 29.08
CA PRO A 72 -6.59 -3.02 29.11
C PRO A 72 -7.28 -2.46 27.87
N VAL A 73 -8.15 -3.28 27.28
CA VAL A 73 -9.04 -2.90 26.18
C VAL A 73 -10.17 -2.03 26.72
N ASP A 74 -10.57 -1.01 25.95
CA ASP A 74 -11.76 -0.21 26.22
C ASP A 74 -12.98 -0.75 25.46
N GLY A 75 -14.06 -1.02 26.17
CA GLY A 75 -15.28 -1.56 25.59
C GLY A 75 -15.27 -3.08 25.38
N PRO A 76 -16.22 -3.61 24.60
CA PRO A 76 -16.34 -5.04 24.37
C PRO A 76 -15.22 -5.55 23.43
N PRO A 77 -14.92 -6.85 23.48
CA PRO A 77 -14.14 -7.52 22.43
C PRO A 77 -14.76 -7.32 21.05
N ALA A 78 -13.95 -7.54 20.01
CA ALA A 78 -14.41 -7.67 18.63
C ALA A 78 -15.59 -8.67 18.55
N ASP A 79 -16.57 -8.35 17.70
CA ASP A 79 -17.83 -9.08 17.58
C ASP A 79 -17.72 -10.37 16.75
N HIS A 80 -16.57 -10.62 16.12
CA HIS A 80 -16.24 -11.82 15.37
C HIS A 80 -14.85 -12.34 15.76
N PRO A 81 -14.55 -13.65 15.57
CA PRO A 81 -13.20 -14.18 15.69
C PRO A 81 -12.21 -13.38 14.84
N ASP A 82 -11.04 -13.08 15.40
CA ASP A 82 -10.06 -12.18 14.81
C ASP A 82 -9.52 -12.66 13.45
N ASP A 83 -9.38 -13.97 13.30
CA ASP A 83 -8.94 -14.63 12.08
C ASP A 83 -10.01 -14.64 10.96
N LEU A 84 -11.29 -14.44 11.32
CA LEU A 84 -12.44 -14.33 10.41
C LEU A 84 -12.94 -12.89 10.26
N HIS A 85 -12.35 -11.92 10.97
CA HIS A 85 -12.81 -10.54 10.98
C HIS A 85 -12.18 -9.74 9.83
N GLY A 86 -12.92 -9.47 8.76
CA GLY A 86 -12.40 -8.78 7.56
C GLY A 86 -11.82 -7.38 7.81
N ASP A 87 -12.24 -6.68 8.87
CA ASP A 87 -11.61 -5.42 9.28
C ASP A 87 -10.30 -5.56 10.03
N LEU A 88 -10.02 -6.69 10.68
CA LEU A 88 -8.77 -6.94 11.42
C LEU A 88 -7.77 -7.71 10.57
N ASN A 89 -8.22 -8.76 9.89
CA ASN A 89 -7.42 -9.59 9.02
C ASN A 89 -7.57 -9.15 7.55
N LEU A 90 -6.71 -8.21 7.12
CA LEU A 90 -6.71 -7.67 5.75
C LEU A 90 -6.63 -8.77 4.66
N ALA A 91 -6.03 -9.91 4.97
CA ALA A 91 -5.86 -10.99 4.01
C ALA A 91 -7.18 -11.64 3.58
N LEU A 92 -8.23 -11.56 4.41
CA LEU A 92 -9.57 -12.05 4.05
C LEU A 92 -10.20 -11.20 2.95
N ARG A 93 -9.97 -9.88 2.98
CA ARG A 93 -10.41 -8.97 1.91
C ARG A 93 -9.62 -9.23 0.64
N GLY A 94 -8.31 -9.38 0.77
CA GLY A 94 -7.40 -9.41 -0.37
C GLY A 94 -7.23 -8.02 -1.02
N HIS A 95 -6.42 -7.97 -2.06
CA HIS A 95 -6.12 -6.75 -2.82
C HIS A 95 -5.72 -7.08 -4.25
N THR A 96 -5.76 -6.07 -5.11
CA THR A 96 -5.30 -6.16 -6.50
C THR A 96 -4.33 -5.01 -6.82
N PRO A 97 -3.25 -5.25 -7.59
CA PRO A 97 -2.35 -4.19 -8.02
C PRO A 97 -3.06 -3.19 -8.94
N VAL A 98 -2.65 -1.92 -8.87
CA VAL A 98 -3.20 -0.83 -9.68
C VAL A 98 -2.11 0.04 -10.26
N SER A 99 -2.34 0.56 -11.46
CA SER A 99 -1.43 1.50 -12.10
C SER A 99 -1.60 2.89 -11.49
N ALA A 100 -0.77 3.21 -10.49
CA ALA A 100 -0.79 4.49 -9.81
C ALA A 100 0.63 4.98 -9.49
N THR A 101 0.81 6.30 -9.35
CA THR A 101 2.11 6.92 -9.05
C THR A 101 2.71 6.35 -7.75
N LEU A 102 3.95 5.87 -7.84
CA LEU A 102 4.77 5.41 -6.72
C LEU A 102 5.61 6.58 -6.18
N GLY A 103 4.90 7.53 -5.58
CA GLY A 103 5.48 8.66 -4.87
C GLY A 103 4.45 9.32 -3.97
N LEU A 104 4.92 10.25 -3.13
CA LEU A 104 4.04 11.07 -2.31
C LEU A 104 3.15 11.95 -3.19
N ILE A 105 1.89 12.07 -2.81
CA ILE A 105 0.90 12.90 -3.51
C ILE A 105 0.31 13.95 -2.59
N ASP A 106 -0.16 15.03 -3.19
CA ASP A 106 -0.93 16.06 -2.49
C ASP A 106 -2.42 15.80 -2.66
N ILE A 107 -3.11 15.56 -1.54
CA ILE A 107 -4.56 15.40 -1.48
C ILE A 107 -5.14 16.65 -0.82
N ASN A 108 -6.24 17.17 -1.34
CA ASN A 108 -6.93 18.31 -0.73
C ASN A 108 -7.69 17.90 0.54
N GLY A 109 -8.03 18.86 1.40
CA GLY A 109 -8.87 18.65 2.57
C GLY A 109 -8.14 18.87 3.90
N PRO A 110 -8.85 18.71 5.03
CA PRO A 110 -8.28 18.92 6.35
C PRO A 110 -7.20 17.89 6.67
N THR A 111 -6.34 18.21 7.63
CA THR A 111 -5.31 17.32 8.16
C THR A 111 -5.47 17.26 9.67
N ASP A 112 -5.26 16.08 10.24
CA ASP A 112 -5.11 15.90 11.68
C ASP A 112 -3.63 16.11 12.05
N GLY A 113 -3.39 16.95 13.06
CA GLY A 113 -2.07 17.26 13.62
C GLY A 113 -1.45 16.14 14.47
N ASP A 114 -2.13 15.01 14.65
CA ASP A 114 -1.64 13.84 15.39
C ASP A 114 -1.95 12.49 14.69
N ALA A 115 -2.21 12.51 13.38
CA ALA A 115 -2.24 11.31 12.56
C ALA A 115 -0.93 10.48 12.64
N PRO A 116 -0.98 9.14 12.55
CA PRO A 116 0.20 8.28 12.51
C PRO A 116 1.13 8.61 11.34
N GLN A 117 2.44 8.62 11.59
CA GLN A 117 3.45 9.00 10.61
C GLN A 117 4.21 7.77 10.09
N LEU A 118 4.05 7.47 8.81
CA LEU A 118 4.55 6.24 8.18
C LEU A 118 6.08 6.11 8.18
N ALA A 119 6.80 7.23 8.27
CA ALA A 119 8.25 7.23 8.43
C ALA A 119 8.72 6.42 9.67
N GLY A 120 7.91 6.40 10.74
CA GLY A 120 8.23 5.66 11.98
C GLY A 120 8.29 4.14 11.83
N LEU A 121 7.90 3.59 10.67
CA LEU A 121 8.11 2.17 10.34
C LEU A 121 9.60 1.79 10.33
N PHE A 122 10.48 2.74 9.99
CA PHE A 122 11.90 2.49 9.73
C PHE A 122 12.77 3.16 10.81
N GLY A 123 13.81 2.47 11.26
CA GLY A 123 14.67 2.95 12.36
C GLY A 123 15.48 4.21 12.05
N ASP A 124 15.53 4.65 10.79
CA ASP A 124 16.15 5.89 10.33
C ASP A 124 15.12 6.97 9.94
N ASP A 125 13.84 6.74 10.24
CA ASP A 125 12.70 7.59 9.89
C ASP A 125 12.69 8.00 8.39
N ARG A 126 13.17 7.15 7.47
CA ARG A 126 13.22 7.53 6.06
C ARG A 126 11.85 7.55 5.39
N THR A 127 11.75 8.26 4.28
CA THR A 127 10.73 7.97 3.25
C THR A 127 11.29 6.88 2.35
N PRO A 128 10.76 5.64 2.39
CA PRO A 128 11.23 4.56 1.53
C PRO A 128 10.83 4.81 0.08
N ALA A 129 11.50 4.14 -0.86
CA ALA A 129 10.97 4.05 -2.22
C ALA A 129 9.65 3.26 -2.19
N PHE A 130 8.63 3.78 -2.90
CA PHE A 130 7.38 3.04 -3.08
C PHE A 130 7.55 2.04 -4.22
N THR A 131 7.23 0.78 -3.97
CA THR A 131 7.55 -0.35 -4.86
C THR A 131 6.33 -0.93 -5.53
N SER A 132 5.16 -0.87 -4.87
CA SER A 132 3.91 -1.31 -5.47
C SER A 132 2.70 -0.54 -4.91
N ALA A 133 1.64 -0.46 -5.71
CA ALA A 133 0.39 0.22 -5.39
C ALA A 133 -0.77 -0.74 -5.63
N HIS A 134 -1.66 -0.84 -4.65
CA HIS A 134 -2.77 -1.78 -4.66
C HIS A 134 -4.06 -1.12 -4.17
N ARG A 135 -5.18 -1.70 -4.56
CA ARG A 135 -6.50 -1.44 -3.96
C ARG A 135 -7.00 -2.68 -3.25
N VAL A 136 -7.49 -2.48 -2.04
CA VAL A 136 -8.06 -3.51 -1.18
C VAL A 136 -9.52 -3.72 -1.58
N TYR A 137 -10.01 -4.95 -1.48
CA TYR A 137 -11.43 -5.22 -1.68
C TYR A 137 -12.28 -4.75 -0.50
N GLY A 138 -13.51 -4.35 -0.80
CA GLY A 138 -14.54 -4.12 0.20
C GLY A 138 -14.84 -5.38 1.01
N TRP A 139 -15.66 -5.22 2.04
CA TRP A 139 -16.13 -6.34 2.85
C TRP A 139 -17.63 -6.21 3.01
N ASP A 140 -18.32 -7.31 2.80
CA ASP A 140 -19.75 -7.41 2.93
C ASP A 140 -20.10 -8.20 4.19
N TRP A 141 -20.50 -7.49 5.24
CA TRP A 141 -20.97 -8.09 6.50
C TRP A 141 -22.33 -8.79 6.37
N SER A 142 -23.07 -8.56 5.28
CA SER A 142 -24.33 -9.27 5.02
C SER A 142 -24.13 -10.66 4.40
N CYS A 143 -22.89 -10.97 4.02
CA CYS A 143 -22.52 -12.22 3.35
C CYS A 143 -22.04 -13.28 4.35
N GLY A 144 -22.93 -14.17 4.78
CA GLY A 144 -22.57 -15.26 5.70
C GLY A 144 -22.42 -14.79 7.15
N THR A 145 -21.97 -15.68 8.04
CA THR A 145 -21.90 -15.42 9.49
C THR A 145 -20.83 -14.40 9.85
N ASP A 146 -19.66 -14.47 9.19
CA ASP A 146 -18.49 -13.64 9.49
C ASP A 146 -18.19 -12.60 8.40
N GLY A 147 -19.09 -12.45 7.43
CA GLY A 147 -18.88 -11.62 6.24
C GLY A 147 -18.04 -12.30 5.15
N CYS A 148 -17.92 -11.63 4.00
CA CYS A 148 -17.06 -12.07 2.91
C CYS A 148 -16.47 -10.90 2.12
N ALA A 149 -15.43 -11.16 1.33
CA ALA A 149 -14.83 -10.15 0.45
C ALA A 149 -15.85 -9.69 -0.60
N SER A 150 -16.03 -8.37 -0.69
CA SER A 150 -16.85 -7.76 -1.74
C SER A 150 -16.10 -7.79 -3.07
N PRO A 151 -16.78 -7.97 -4.23
CA PRO A 151 -16.15 -7.77 -5.53
C PRO A 151 -15.76 -6.31 -5.79
N GLU A 152 -16.28 -5.37 -5.01
CA GLU A 152 -15.97 -3.94 -5.13
C GLU A 152 -14.63 -3.60 -4.46
N LEU A 153 -13.90 -2.64 -5.02
CA LEU A 153 -12.66 -2.12 -4.44
C LEU A 153 -12.94 -0.89 -3.57
N THR A 154 -12.08 -0.64 -2.59
CA THR A 154 -12.07 0.61 -1.80
C THR A 154 -12.05 1.85 -2.73
N PRO A 155 -12.67 2.98 -2.33
CA PRO A 155 -12.83 4.13 -3.22
C PRO A 155 -11.52 4.86 -3.54
N GLN A 156 -10.49 4.71 -2.71
CA GLN A 156 -9.18 5.32 -2.89
C GLN A 156 -8.46 4.71 -4.09
N GLU A 157 -7.72 5.53 -4.85
CA GLU A 157 -6.92 5.08 -5.99
C GLU A 157 -5.88 4.05 -5.54
N VAL A 158 -5.25 4.28 -4.39
CA VAL A 158 -4.36 3.35 -3.71
C VAL A 158 -4.83 3.25 -2.26
N SER A 159 -5.00 2.03 -1.76
CA SER A 159 -5.38 1.79 -0.36
C SER A 159 -4.46 0.79 0.35
N LEU A 160 -3.45 0.29 -0.35
CA LEU A 160 -2.38 -0.54 0.16
C LEU A 160 -1.12 -0.23 -0.65
N LEU A 161 -0.03 0.11 0.04
CA LEU A 161 1.21 0.60 -0.57
C LEU A 161 2.38 -0.28 -0.15
N GLY A 162 3.15 -0.72 -1.14
CA GLY A 162 4.40 -1.41 -0.95
C GLY A 162 5.55 -0.42 -0.76
N MET A 163 6.35 -0.65 0.27
CA MET A 163 7.49 0.16 0.65
C MET A 163 8.76 -0.68 0.66
N ALA A 164 9.79 -0.19 -0.04
CA ALA A 164 11.10 -0.84 -0.10
C ALA A 164 11.74 -0.97 1.29
N VAL A 165 12.23 -2.17 1.58
CA VAL A 165 12.97 -2.49 2.80
C VAL A 165 14.14 -3.41 2.49
N ASN A 166 15.16 -3.35 3.33
CA ASN A 166 16.19 -4.38 3.31
C ASN A 166 15.63 -5.65 3.96
N LEU A 167 16.00 -6.82 3.44
CA LEU A 167 15.65 -8.09 4.09
C LEU A 167 16.16 -8.09 5.53
N THR A 168 15.37 -8.64 6.45
CA THR A 168 15.68 -8.71 7.90
C THR A 168 15.79 -7.37 8.61
N GLU A 169 15.56 -6.25 7.92
CA GLU A 169 15.44 -4.95 8.56
C GLU A 169 14.34 -4.98 9.62
N THR A 170 14.60 -4.40 10.78
CA THR A 170 13.59 -4.28 11.84
C THR A 170 12.49 -3.35 11.38
N VAL A 171 11.25 -3.78 11.57
CA VAL A 171 10.06 -2.99 11.25
C VAL A 171 9.40 -2.60 12.57
N SER A 172 9.12 -1.30 12.73
CA SER A 172 8.31 -0.75 13.81
C SER A 172 6.91 -0.42 13.27
N PHE A 173 6.23 0.59 13.80
CA PHE A 173 4.92 1.03 13.36
C PHE A 173 4.90 2.55 13.15
N PRO A 174 3.91 3.08 12.41
CA PRO A 174 3.80 4.52 12.19
C PRO A 174 3.73 5.29 13.51
N SER A 175 4.63 6.24 13.73
CA SER A 175 4.76 6.90 15.01
C SER A 175 3.61 7.89 15.26
N ARG A 176 3.27 8.11 16.54
CA ARG A 176 2.24 9.08 16.94
C ARG A 176 2.59 9.76 18.27
N GLU A 177 2.17 11.00 18.46
CA GLU A 177 2.45 11.74 19.70
C GLU A 177 1.46 11.41 20.82
N ALA A 178 0.14 11.38 20.56
CA ALA A 178 -0.80 11.06 21.63
C ALA A 178 -0.70 9.60 22.09
N GLU A 179 -0.87 9.40 23.40
CA GLU A 179 -0.98 8.09 24.01
C GLU A 179 -2.43 7.58 23.98
N ILE A 180 -2.58 6.25 23.92
CA ILE A 180 -3.87 5.56 24.07
C ILE A 180 -4.08 5.07 25.51
N TYR A 181 -2.99 4.89 26.24
CA TYR A 181 -2.95 4.45 27.63
C TYR A 181 -1.75 5.07 28.35
N GLY A 182 -1.91 5.33 29.65
CA GLY A 182 -0.85 5.91 30.47
C GLY A 182 0.42 5.06 30.46
N GLY A 183 1.57 5.71 30.59
CA GLY A 183 2.87 5.06 30.45
C GLY A 183 3.45 5.13 29.02
N GLY A 184 2.84 5.91 28.13
CA GLY A 184 3.38 6.20 26.80
C GLY A 184 2.98 5.24 25.69
N PHE A 185 2.02 4.34 25.92
CA PHE A 185 1.54 3.40 24.91
C PHE A 185 0.80 4.14 23.78
N LYS A 186 1.12 3.79 22.53
CA LYS A 186 0.65 4.49 21.32
C LYS A 186 -0.35 3.68 20.50
N VAL A 187 -0.22 2.37 20.53
CA VAL A 187 -1.06 1.45 19.75
C VAL A 187 -1.44 0.21 20.55
N LEU A 188 -2.55 -0.38 20.15
CA LEU A 188 -3.04 -1.68 20.60
C LEU A 188 -2.92 -2.66 19.43
N VAL A 189 -2.39 -3.86 19.68
CA VAL A 189 -2.32 -4.94 18.67
C VAL A 189 -3.69 -5.61 18.58
N LEU A 190 -4.42 -5.29 17.51
CA LEU A 190 -5.78 -5.81 17.27
C LEU A 190 -5.75 -7.21 16.64
N TYR A 191 -4.74 -7.49 15.82
CA TYR A 191 -4.59 -8.78 15.18
C TYR A 191 -3.13 -9.05 14.85
N ALA A 192 -2.66 -10.28 15.06
CA ALA A 192 -1.33 -10.71 14.68
C ALA A 192 -1.30 -12.18 14.22
N GLU A 193 -0.63 -12.38 13.10
CA GLU A 193 -0.20 -13.68 12.57
C GLU A 193 1.30 -13.63 12.26
N GLU A 194 1.88 -14.76 11.84
CA GLU A 194 3.32 -14.84 11.56
C GLU A 194 3.81 -13.79 10.56
N GLN A 195 2.97 -13.39 9.60
CA GLN A 195 3.39 -12.56 8.47
C GLN A 195 2.62 -11.24 8.31
N ARG A 196 1.76 -10.90 9.26
CA ARG A 196 0.89 -9.72 9.22
C ARG A 196 0.41 -9.32 10.60
N ILE A 197 0.18 -8.03 10.77
CA ILE A 197 -0.28 -7.44 12.03
C ILE A 197 -1.19 -6.24 11.74
N THR A 198 -2.17 -6.02 12.61
CA THR A 198 -3.07 -4.87 12.58
C THR A 198 -3.00 -4.14 13.91
N LEU A 199 -2.83 -2.83 13.84
CA LEU A 199 -2.64 -1.93 14.97
C LEU A 199 -3.77 -0.92 15.03
N GLY A 200 -4.35 -0.71 16.20
CA GLY A 200 -5.32 0.36 16.47
C GLY A 200 -4.67 1.49 17.26
N TYR A 201 -4.96 2.74 16.90
CA TYR A 201 -4.50 3.95 17.63
C TYR A 201 -5.55 4.43 18.65
N THR A 202 -6.30 3.48 19.20
CA THR A 202 -7.16 3.64 20.38
C THR A 202 -7.06 2.36 21.22
N ARG A 203 -7.70 2.33 22.40
CA ARG A 203 -7.82 1.10 23.20
C ARG A 203 -9.02 0.23 22.82
N HIS A 204 -9.82 0.60 21.83
CA HIS A 204 -10.95 -0.22 21.41
C HIS A 204 -10.45 -1.41 20.60
N ASP A 205 -11.09 -2.56 20.81
CA ASP A 205 -10.86 -3.76 20.01
C ASP A 205 -11.59 -3.69 18.65
N SER A 206 -11.29 -2.63 17.89
CA SER A 206 -11.93 -2.31 16.62
C SER A 206 -11.10 -1.28 15.86
N VAL A 207 -11.22 -1.27 14.54
CA VAL A 207 -10.65 -0.23 13.67
C VAL A 207 -11.62 0.94 13.42
N ALA A 208 -12.85 0.85 13.93
CA ALA A 208 -13.87 1.87 13.73
C ALA A 208 -13.56 3.22 14.42
N PRO A 209 -12.94 3.28 15.61
CA PRO A 209 -12.52 4.54 16.21
C PRO A 209 -11.05 4.86 15.91
N GLY A 210 -10.79 6.13 15.59
CA GLY A 210 -9.43 6.64 15.36
C GLY A 210 -8.77 6.01 14.14
N TYR A 211 -7.43 5.88 14.20
CA TYR A 211 -6.66 5.29 13.11
C TYR A 211 -6.41 3.80 13.32
N ALA A 212 -6.24 3.07 12.23
CA ALA A 212 -5.68 1.74 12.25
C ALA A 212 -4.66 1.56 11.12
N VAL A 213 -3.70 0.67 11.32
CA VAL A 213 -2.67 0.34 10.32
C VAL A 213 -2.60 -1.17 10.16
N HIS A 214 -2.61 -1.62 8.91
CA HIS A 214 -2.37 -3.01 8.55
C HIS A 214 -0.97 -3.11 7.93
N LEU A 215 -0.20 -4.09 8.40
CA LEU A 215 1.10 -4.43 7.84
C LEU A 215 1.11 -5.88 7.40
N ALA A 216 1.67 -6.14 6.23
CA ALA A 216 1.91 -7.48 5.72
C ALA A 216 3.30 -7.58 5.11
N SER A 217 3.73 -8.82 4.79
CA SER A 217 5.07 -9.12 4.29
C SER A 217 6.19 -8.81 5.31
N ILE A 218 5.86 -8.94 6.59
CA ILE A 218 6.79 -8.91 7.70
C ILE A 218 6.91 -10.30 8.31
N CYS A 219 7.83 -10.48 9.25
CA CYS A 219 7.86 -11.56 10.20
C CYS A 219 7.61 -10.95 11.58
N VAL A 220 6.41 -11.14 12.11
CA VAL A 220 6.03 -10.62 13.43
C VAL A 220 6.92 -11.26 14.50
N ASP A 221 7.37 -10.45 15.46
CA ASP A 221 8.21 -10.92 16.55
C ASP A 221 7.51 -12.08 17.29
N PRO A 222 8.19 -13.24 17.47
CA PRO A 222 7.55 -14.42 18.03
C PRO A 222 7.05 -14.22 19.47
N ASN A 223 7.67 -13.35 20.26
CA ASN A 223 7.19 -13.05 21.63
C ASN A 223 5.93 -12.17 21.58
N LEU A 224 5.87 -11.20 20.66
CA LEU A 224 4.67 -10.39 20.43
C LEU A 224 3.49 -11.25 19.97
N LEU A 225 3.75 -12.14 18.99
CA LEU A 225 2.74 -13.05 18.46
C LEU A 225 2.23 -14.03 19.52
N ALA A 226 3.13 -14.57 20.35
CA ALA A 226 2.75 -15.45 21.46
C ALA A 226 1.87 -14.71 22.48
N LEU A 227 2.26 -13.48 22.87
CA LEU A 227 1.49 -12.67 23.81
C LEU A 227 0.10 -12.32 23.25
N TYR A 228 0.03 -11.93 21.97
CA TYR A 228 -1.23 -11.69 21.28
C TYR A 228 -2.13 -12.92 21.29
N ARG A 229 -1.63 -14.10 20.90
CA ARG A 229 -2.41 -15.35 20.86
C ARG A 229 -2.92 -15.76 22.24
N GLN A 230 -2.11 -15.58 23.29
CA GLN A 230 -2.52 -15.81 24.67
C GLN A 230 -3.67 -14.86 25.06
N ALA A 231 -3.53 -13.58 24.77
CA ALA A 231 -4.55 -12.57 25.06
C ALA A 231 -5.85 -12.81 24.26
N ASN A 232 -5.74 -13.20 22.99
CA ASN A 232 -6.85 -13.51 22.12
C ASN A 232 -7.69 -14.69 22.66
N THR A 233 -7.02 -15.81 22.94
CA THR A 233 -7.66 -16.99 23.55
C THR A 233 -8.18 -16.72 24.96
N GLY A 234 -7.59 -15.76 25.67
CA GLY A 234 -8.02 -15.27 26.99
C GLY A 234 -9.22 -14.32 26.96
N GLY A 235 -9.85 -14.09 25.80
CA GLY A 235 -11.07 -13.29 25.68
C GLY A 235 -10.84 -11.79 25.43
N ARG A 236 -9.63 -11.39 25.04
CA ARG A 236 -9.32 -10.05 24.49
C ARG A 236 -9.57 -8.86 25.41
N GLY A 237 -9.81 -9.06 26.72
CA GLY A 237 -9.97 -7.97 27.68
C GLY A 237 -8.69 -7.15 27.93
N ASN A 238 -7.54 -7.71 27.59
CA ASN A 238 -6.26 -7.01 27.49
C ASN A 238 -5.58 -7.48 26.21
N LEU A 239 -4.95 -6.57 25.47
CA LEU A 239 -4.20 -6.89 24.25
C LEU A 239 -2.80 -6.22 24.32
N PRO A 240 -1.82 -6.68 23.52
CA PRO A 240 -0.49 -6.08 23.55
C PRO A 240 -0.54 -4.58 23.21
N GLY A 241 0.09 -3.76 24.05
CA GLY A 241 0.31 -2.34 23.81
C GLY A 241 1.77 -2.08 23.42
N LEU A 242 2.02 -1.12 22.54
CA LEU A 242 3.38 -0.76 22.10
C LEU A 242 3.68 0.74 22.30
N HIS A 243 4.96 1.05 22.54
CA HIS A 243 5.54 2.39 22.58
C HIS A 243 6.17 2.76 21.23
N ASN A 244 6.28 4.05 20.92
CA ASN A 244 6.98 4.49 19.70
C ASN A 244 8.40 3.89 19.65
N GLY A 245 8.77 3.32 18.50
CA GLY A 245 10.07 2.70 18.28
C GLY A 245 10.15 1.23 18.70
N ASP A 246 9.12 0.67 19.35
CA ASP A 246 9.06 -0.76 19.58
C ASP A 246 9.10 -1.52 18.25
N VAL A 247 9.95 -2.53 18.20
CA VAL A 247 10.07 -3.38 17.01
C VAL A 247 8.96 -4.42 17.07
N LEU A 248 8.12 -4.45 16.04
CA LEU A 248 7.05 -5.45 15.92
C LEU A 248 7.50 -6.71 15.17
N GLY A 249 8.66 -6.66 14.50
CA GLY A 249 9.12 -7.75 13.65
C GLY A 249 10.26 -7.34 12.72
N THR A 250 10.44 -8.13 11.66
CA THR A 250 11.45 -7.87 10.61
C THR A 250 10.85 -8.01 9.23
N ALA A 251 11.45 -7.37 8.23
CA ALA A 251 11.04 -7.53 6.83
C ALA A 251 11.24 -8.97 6.34
N ARG A 252 10.18 -9.58 5.80
CA ARG A 252 10.20 -10.94 5.25
C ARG A 252 10.62 -10.98 3.78
N SER A 253 10.25 -9.95 3.04
CA SER A 253 10.60 -9.71 1.64
C SER A 253 11.21 -8.31 1.48
N PRO A 254 11.72 -7.95 0.28
CA PRO A 254 12.25 -6.60 0.00
C PRO A 254 11.19 -5.47 0.01
N GLU A 255 9.98 -5.78 0.46
CA GLU A 255 8.82 -4.91 0.50
C GLU A 255 7.99 -5.22 1.74
N VAL A 256 7.55 -4.17 2.44
CA VAL A 256 6.45 -4.22 3.43
C VAL A 256 5.21 -3.59 2.81
N LEU A 257 4.06 -4.24 2.98
CA LEU A 257 2.78 -3.72 2.51
C LEU A 257 2.07 -2.99 3.66
N VAL A 258 1.60 -1.78 3.41
CA VAL A 258 0.99 -0.91 4.42
C VAL A 258 -0.36 -0.37 3.96
N ALA A 259 -1.39 -0.57 4.77
CA ALA A 259 -2.68 0.11 4.62
C ALA A 259 -2.96 0.96 5.87
N VAL A 260 -3.57 2.12 5.68
CA VAL A 260 -4.00 3.01 6.76
C VAL A 260 -5.52 3.12 6.71
N ARG A 261 -6.16 3.13 7.88
CA ARG A 261 -7.58 3.45 8.04
C ARG A 261 -7.77 4.66 8.94
N ASP A 262 -8.77 5.46 8.62
CA ASP A 262 -9.32 6.53 9.47
C ASP A 262 -10.79 6.21 9.72
N ARG A 263 -11.12 5.96 10.99
CA ARG A 263 -12.46 5.58 11.46
C ARG A 263 -13.12 4.46 10.66
N GLY A 264 -12.32 3.43 10.37
CA GLY A 264 -12.76 2.27 9.59
C GLY A 264 -12.80 2.49 8.08
N GLU A 265 -12.48 3.66 7.53
CA GLU A 265 -12.32 3.81 6.08
C GLU A 265 -10.86 3.65 5.68
N PHE A 266 -10.56 2.90 4.61
CA PHE A 266 -9.21 2.87 4.08
C PHE A 266 -8.82 4.24 3.49
N MET A 267 -7.58 4.64 3.68
CA MET A 267 -7.05 5.91 3.21
C MET A 267 -5.95 5.69 2.17
N ASP A 268 -5.61 6.73 1.41
CA ASP A 268 -4.46 6.68 0.52
C ASP A 268 -3.15 6.90 1.32
N PRO A 269 -2.33 5.86 1.50
CA PRO A 269 -1.11 5.95 2.32
C PRO A 269 -0.02 6.84 1.67
N ARG A 270 -0.20 7.31 0.44
CA ARG A 270 0.71 8.24 -0.23
C ARG A 270 0.47 9.70 0.14
N SER A 271 -0.63 10.01 0.84
CA SER A 271 -0.98 11.39 1.20
C SER A 271 0.13 12.05 2.03
N ARG A 272 0.85 13.00 1.43
CA ARG A 272 1.99 13.69 2.06
C ARG A 272 1.57 14.40 3.34
N LYS A 273 0.47 15.15 3.26
CA LYS A 273 -0.01 16.00 4.36
C LYS A 273 -0.45 15.19 5.59
N ASP A 274 -0.95 13.98 5.39
CA ASP A 274 -1.56 13.19 6.46
C ASP A 274 -0.54 12.26 7.13
N TRP A 275 0.27 11.56 6.34
CA TRP A 275 1.08 10.44 6.84
C TRP A 275 2.60 10.65 6.78
N TRP A 276 3.06 11.74 6.15
CA TRP A 276 4.47 11.98 5.82
C TRP A 276 4.91 13.41 6.15
N ARG A 277 4.63 13.88 7.36
CA ARG A 277 4.99 15.25 7.75
C ARG A 277 6.49 15.50 7.63
N GLY A 278 6.81 16.67 7.07
CA GLY A 278 8.20 17.09 6.84
C GLY A 278 8.90 16.39 5.68
N ARG A 279 8.15 15.70 4.80
CA ARG A 279 8.66 15.00 3.61
C ARG A 279 8.09 15.57 2.31
#